data_AF-A0A9X9F119-F1
#
_entry.id   AF-A0A9X9F119-F1
#
_cell.length_a   1.000
_cell.length_b   1.000
_cell.length_c   1.000
_cell.angle_alpha   90.00
_cell.angle_beta   90.00
_cell.angle_gamma   90.00
#
_symmetry.space_group_name_H-M   'P 1'
#
loop_
_entity.id
_entity.type
_entity.pdbx_description
1 polymer ?
#
loop_
_entity_poly.entity_id
_entity_poly.type
_entity_poly.pdbx_seq_one_letter_code
_entity_poly.pdbx_strand_id
1 'polypeptide(L)'
;LKERTPEWSTGIIDYYTNQGYGKEHHHSGVEGAIKVLEARRNLELEIFDMLKMKKETINNTKYEIDSYRSMLKDKLAIQMVK
;
A
#
# COMPACT_ATOMS: atom_id res chain seq x y z
N LEU A 1 18.32 -11.20 10.55
CA LEU A 1 17.20 -10.27 10.87
C LEU A 1 16.43 -10.88 12.04
N LYS A 2 16.05 -10.08 13.04
CA LYS A 2 15.20 -10.58 14.13
C LYS A 2 13.76 -10.56 13.64
N GLU A 3 13.07 -11.70 13.72
CA GLU A 3 11.66 -11.80 13.38
C GLU A 3 10.81 -10.91 14.28
N ARG A 4 9.68 -10.43 13.74
CA ARG A 4 8.73 -9.62 14.52
C ARG A 4 8.00 -10.51 15.53
N THR A 5 7.63 -9.93 16.68
CA THR A 5 6.93 -10.69 17.73
C THR A 5 5.43 -10.85 17.42
N PRO A 6 4.74 -11.82 18.02
CA PRO A 6 3.29 -11.99 17.85
C PRO A 6 2.45 -10.78 18.28
N GLU A 7 2.90 -10.03 19.29
CA GLU A 7 2.22 -8.83 19.76
C GLU A 7 2.25 -7.74 18.68
N TRP A 8 3.32 -7.69 17.87
CA TRP A 8 3.41 -6.77 16.76
C TRP A 8 2.35 -7.08 15.69
N SER A 9 2.17 -8.34 15.30
CA SER A 9 1.17 -8.70 14.29
C SER A 9 -0.26 -8.50 14.82
N THR A 10 -0.48 -8.81 16.09
CA THR A 10 -1.77 -8.54 16.77
C THR A 10 -2.09 -7.05 16.75
N GLY A 11 -1.12 -6.20 17.12
CA GLY A 11 -1.29 -4.75 17.09
C GLY A 11 -1.63 -4.20 15.70
N ILE A 12 -1.03 -4.75 14.63
CA ILE A 12 -1.39 -4.37 13.25
C ILE A 12 -2.82 -4.77 12.89
N ILE A 13 -3.23 -5.99 13.25
CA ILE A 13 -4.58 -6.48 12.98
C ILE A 13 -5.60 -5.59 13.71
N ASP A 14 -5.38 -5.33 14.99
CA ASP A 14 -6.27 -4.51 15.82
C ASP A 14 -6.36 -3.08 15.29
N TYR A 15 -5.22 -2.51 14.87
CA TYR A 15 -5.18 -1.16 14.29
C TYR A 15 -6.08 -1.02 13.06
N TYR A 16 -6.17 -2.04 12.20
CA TYR A 16 -7.03 -1.98 11.01
C TYR A 16 -8.47 -2.41 11.29
N THR A 17 -8.70 -3.34 12.22
CA THR A 17 -10.00 -3.98 12.39
C THR A 17 -10.87 -3.36 13.48
N ASN A 18 -10.29 -2.79 14.53
CA ASN A 18 -11.05 -2.27 15.68
C ASN A 18 -11.45 -0.79 15.58
N GLN A 19 -11.19 -0.14 14.44
CA GLN A 19 -11.50 1.27 14.22
C GLN A 19 -11.92 1.56 12.76
N GLY A 20 -12.49 2.73 12.54
CA GLY A 20 -12.84 3.25 11.21
C GLY A 20 -13.60 2.23 10.35
N TYR A 21 -13.16 2.09 9.11
CA TYR A 21 -13.75 1.18 8.11
C TYR A 21 -13.84 -0.26 8.60
N GLY A 22 -12.80 -0.78 9.27
CA GLY A 22 -12.78 -2.16 9.77
C GLY A 22 -13.86 -2.42 10.81
N LYS A 23 -14.03 -1.48 11.75
CA LYS A 23 -15.06 -1.57 12.80
C LYS A 23 -16.47 -1.47 12.21
N GLU A 24 -16.68 -0.53 11.30
CA GLU A 24 -17.97 -0.30 10.64
C GLU A 24 -18.44 -1.51 9.82
N HIS A 25 -17.50 -2.24 9.21
CA HIS A 25 -17.79 -3.42 8.39
C HIS A 25 -17.62 -4.75 9.15
N HIS A 26 -17.52 -4.70 10.49
CA HIS A 26 -17.34 -5.87 11.36
C HIS A 26 -16.20 -6.79 10.91
N HIS A 27 -15.12 -6.22 10.40
CA HIS A 27 -13.93 -6.96 10.02
C HIS A 27 -13.12 -7.33 11.27
N SER A 28 -12.48 -8.50 11.24
CA SER A 28 -11.70 -9.02 12.37
C SER A 28 -10.60 -9.95 11.87
N GLY A 29 -9.52 -10.07 12.66
CA GLY A 29 -8.42 -10.98 12.34
C GLY A 29 -7.63 -10.55 11.09
N VAL A 30 -6.73 -11.43 10.65
CA VAL A 30 -5.86 -11.19 9.49
C VAL A 30 -6.67 -10.88 8.23
N GLU A 31 -7.69 -11.68 7.94
CA GLU A 31 -8.57 -11.48 6.78
C GLU A 31 -9.30 -10.14 6.83
N GLY A 32 -9.74 -9.73 8.02
CA GLY A 32 -10.34 -8.41 8.22
C GLY A 32 -9.35 -7.28 7.92
N ALA A 33 -8.12 -7.39 8.43
CA ALA A 33 -7.08 -6.41 8.16
C ALA A 33 -6.74 -6.33 6.66
N ILE A 34 -6.70 -7.45 5.95
CA ILE A 34 -6.51 -7.49 4.50
C ILE A 34 -7.64 -6.74 3.77
N LYS A 35 -8.90 -7.00 4.11
CA LYS A 35 -10.04 -6.27 3.50
C LYS A 35 -9.98 -4.77 3.70
N VAL A 36 -9.57 -4.32 4.89
CA VAL A 36 -9.38 -2.89 5.17
C VAL A 36 -8.27 -2.30 4.29
N LEU A 37 -7.15 -3.01 4.15
CA LEU A 37 -6.04 -2.59 3.30
C LEU A 37 -6.43 -2.56 1.81
N GLU A 38 -7.25 -3.49 1.34
CA GLU A 38 -7.78 -3.50 -0.03
C GLU A 38 -8.72 -2.32 -0.28
N ALA A 39 -9.66 -2.06 0.64
CA ALA A 39 -10.55 -0.90 0.55
C ALA A 39 -9.75 0.41 0.53
N ARG A 40 -8.73 0.51 1.40
CA ARG A 40 -7.80 1.65 1.42
C ARG A 40 -7.05 1.79 0.09
N ARG A 41 -6.51 0.71 -0.48
CA ARG A 41 -5.83 0.72 -1.78
C ARG A 41 -6.75 1.24 -2.88
N ASN A 42 -8.00 0.79 -2.92
CA ASN A 42 -8.96 1.22 -3.94
C ASN A 42 -9.22 2.73 -3.83
N LEU A 43 -9.44 3.24 -2.61
CA LEU A 43 -9.60 4.68 -2.38
C LEU A 43 -8.34 5.48 -2.77
N GLU A 44 -7.14 4.98 -2.43
CA GLU A 44 -5.87 5.61 -2.82
C GLU A 44 -5.70 5.67 -4.34
N LEU A 45 -6.13 4.63 -5.08
CA LEU A 45 -6.12 4.61 -6.54
C LEU A 45 -7.12 5.61 -7.14
N GLU A 46 -8.34 5.70 -6.59
CA GLU A 46 -9.33 6.71 -7.02
C GLU A 46 -8.80 8.13 -6.83
N ILE A 47 -8.22 8.42 -5.65
CA ILE A 47 -7.58 9.72 -5.36
C ILE A 47 -6.44 9.96 -6.34
N PHE A 48 -5.57 8.96 -6.53
CA PHE A 48 -4.46 9.05 -7.45
C PHE A 48 -4.95 9.43 -8.84
N ASP A 49 -6.00 8.79 -9.37
CA ASP A 49 -6.57 9.05 -10.69
C ASP A 49 -7.16 10.45 -10.84
N MET A 50 -7.72 11.03 -9.78
CA MET A 50 -8.22 12.41 -9.77
C MET A 50 -7.12 13.49 -9.86
N LEU A 51 -5.88 13.19 -9.47
CA LEU A 51 -4.80 14.18 -9.47
C LEU A 51 -4.45 14.65 -10.88
N LYS A 52 -4.59 15.95 -11.15
CA LYS A 52 -4.23 16.58 -12.45
C LYS A 52 -2.76 16.98 -12.49
N MET A 53 -1.88 16.01 -12.32
CA MET A 53 -0.43 16.18 -12.39
C MET A 53 0.22 14.98 -13.05
N LYS A 54 1.48 15.12 -13.47
CA LYS A 54 2.28 13.99 -13.92
C LYS A 54 2.47 13.03 -12.74
N LYS A 55 2.07 11.77 -12.93
CA LYS A 55 2.05 10.75 -11.89
C LYS A 55 2.29 9.38 -12.51
N GLU A 56 2.92 8.49 -11.75
CA GLU A 56 3.30 7.15 -12.19
C GLU A 56 3.11 6.16 -11.03
N THR A 57 2.66 4.94 -11.34
CA THR A 57 2.52 3.85 -10.36
C THR A 57 3.54 2.76 -10.65
N ILE A 58 4.17 2.22 -9.61
CA ILE A 58 5.08 1.07 -9.72
C ILE A 58 4.47 -0.10 -8.99
N ASN A 59 4.32 -1.21 -9.70
CA ASN A 59 3.84 -2.46 -9.12
C ASN A 59 5.01 -3.19 -8.45
N ASN A 60 5.03 -3.19 -7.11
CA ASN A 60 6.03 -3.86 -6.28
C ASN A 60 5.64 -5.29 -5.85
N THR A 61 4.64 -5.93 -6.48
CA THR A 61 4.14 -7.25 -6.04
C THR A 61 5.20 -8.34 -6.03
N LYS A 62 6.22 -8.27 -6.91
CA LYS A 62 7.30 -9.27 -6.97
C LYS A 62 8.47 -8.98 -6.03
N TYR A 63 8.49 -7.83 -5.35
CA TYR A 63 9.59 -7.42 -4.47
C TYR A 63 11.00 -7.40 -5.14
N GLU A 64 11.06 -7.22 -6.46
CA GLU A 64 12.29 -7.11 -7.26
C GLU A 64 12.90 -5.71 -7.16
N ILE A 65 13.49 -5.39 -6.01
CA ILE A 65 13.93 -4.03 -5.66
C ILE A 65 14.85 -3.35 -6.70
N ASP A 66 15.75 -4.12 -7.34
CA ASP A 66 16.68 -3.58 -8.32
C ASP A 66 15.97 -3.21 -9.63
N SER A 67 15.00 -4.03 -10.06
CA SER A 67 14.15 -3.74 -11.21
C SER A 67 13.37 -2.44 -10.99
N TYR A 68 12.72 -2.31 -9.83
CA TYR A 68 11.93 -1.12 -9.51
C TYR A 68 12.77 0.14 -9.35
N ARG A 69 14.00 0.01 -8.82
CA ARG A 69 14.97 1.12 -8.77
C ARG A 69 15.36 1.58 -10.17
N SER A 70 15.55 0.65 -11.12
CA SER A 70 15.82 1.01 -12.51
C SER A 70 14.63 1.73 -13.14
N MET A 71 13.41 1.18 -12.98
CA MET A 71 12.18 1.81 -13.51
C MET A 71 11.98 3.24 -12.98
N LEU A 72 12.29 3.49 -11.70
CA LEU A 72 12.24 4.83 -11.11
C LEU A 72 13.22 5.78 -11.79
N LYS A 73 14.48 5.34 -11.97
CA LYS A 73 15.51 6.16 -12.64
C LYS A 73 15.09 6.52 -14.05
N ASP A 74 14.57 5.56 -14.82
CA ASP A 74 14.14 5.81 -16.20
C ASP A 74 12.97 6.81 -16.25
N LYS A 75 11.96 6.59 -15.39
CA LYS A 75 10.80 7.50 -15.31
C LYS A 75 11.15 8.90 -14.85
N LEU A 76 12.15 9.05 -13.97
CA LEU A 76 12.66 10.35 -13.51
C LEU A 76 13.55 11.02 -14.57
N ALA A 77 14.44 10.28 -15.24
CA ALA A 77 15.31 10.79 -16.29
C ALA A 77 14.53 11.29 -17.52
N ILE A 78 13.44 10.59 -17.90
CA ILE A 78 12.52 11.03 -18.96
C ILE A 78 11.87 12.39 -18.63
N GLN A 79 11.81 12.79 -17.35
CA GLN A 79 11.30 14.12 -16.97
C GLN A 79 12.34 15.23 -17.07
N MET A 80 13.64 14.91 -17.14
CA MET A 80 14.72 15.90 -17.22
C MET A 80 15.10 16.28 -18.66
N VAL A 81 14.60 15.54 -19.65
CA VAL A 81 14.93 15.71 -21.09
C VAL A 81 13.76 16.33 -21.89
N LYS A 82 12.69 16.75 -21.21
CA LYS A 82 11.56 17.52 -21.79
C LYS A 82 11.50 18.90 -21.17
#